data_AF-A0A9D2KYT8-F1
#
_entry.id   AF-A0A9D2KYT8-F1
#
_cell.length_a   1.000
_cell.length_b   1.000
_cell.length_c   1.000
_cell.angle_alpha   90.00
_cell.angle_beta   90.00
_cell.angle_gamma   90.00
#
_symmetry.space_group_name_H-M   'P 1'
#
loop_
_entity.id
_entity.type
_entity.pdbx_description
1 polymer ?
#
loop_
_entity_poly.entity_id
_entity_poly.type
_entity_poly.pdbx_seq_one_letter_code
_entity_poly.pdbx_strand_id
1 'polypeptide(L)'
;MAQKLRKMVGVLDRKSVYYLSMAAVFVIEFLCLGEKGYLIREDSPAYLTFTGRVGIMPLYPLFLYVNRRLLGEGIYLNAVFVEQTILAGLCILAFTEFIRRRFRLSYIASCPVYLFAMFMPFTVNYPESISNHDILTEGLAFPLFYFYMICFLKSIFDKRYRDIVLLVLVSVLVALTRTQLQLIVALNAAAFFYVAWMKGRHFHWTKQIGRGILCVFAAILIMIGGEVLILGANSVGQRLVAVASRHDVASEGTSVMESSPGELPTAEALPEETPAIENSSQEIPAPSEGSAGDEAAADAPAADSAAAGTAASTLSNVTAQYGHLLVDKAFYEIEADDYLLFGEEDLQKLCRAVYEVADSEKNRYVYARKGLWMWEDIMNGIGNGGRIAEKAWVSYLEENPHTSLTQDSINQIAVRLAIAHLGRILYHTLCMMPHGFLCTVFFRKDSIYLFCYLVTLFIYLSALALVIWGYRKKEIPTRYPEFLLGCIVVNALFVAIITIMFFAMQRYLVYCFGIFYVAYYLMAVKFIQHLFYGKRRVTAYEITGKREKTLLSD
;
A
#
# COMPACT_ATOMS: atom_id res chain seq x y z
N MET A 1 -0.34 48.84 -10.95
CA MET A 1 -0.51 47.58 -10.19
C MET A 1 -0.07 46.34 -10.99
N ALA A 2 -0.56 46.13 -12.23
CA ALA A 2 -0.21 44.99 -13.07
C ALA A 2 1.29 44.79 -13.35
N GLN A 3 2.07 45.88 -13.49
CA GLN A 3 3.52 45.81 -13.73
C GLN A 3 4.32 45.34 -12.50
N LYS A 4 3.89 45.74 -11.28
CA LYS A 4 4.46 45.24 -10.01
C LYS A 4 4.14 43.75 -9.84
N LEU A 5 2.90 43.34 -10.12
CA LEU A 5 2.50 41.92 -10.11
C LEU A 5 3.31 41.08 -11.10
N ARG A 6 3.50 41.56 -12.35
CA ARG A 6 4.34 40.89 -13.35
C ARG A 6 5.79 40.73 -12.91
N LYS A 7 6.35 41.75 -12.24
CA LYS A 7 7.72 41.73 -11.74
C LYS A 7 7.85 40.72 -10.59
N MET A 8 6.88 40.67 -9.67
CA MET A 8 6.80 39.64 -8.61
C MET A 8 6.69 38.22 -9.18
N VAL A 9 5.77 37.98 -10.12
CA VAL A 9 5.61 36.67 -10.76
C VAL A 9 6.90 36.25 -11.48
N GLY A 10 7.59 37.18 -12.15
CA GLY A 10 8.87 36.87 -12.79
C GLY A 10 10.03 36.60 -11.82
N VAL A 11 9.94 37.04 -10.56
CA VAL A 11 10.91 36.70 -9.51
C VAL A 11 10.59 35.34 -8.91
N LEU A 12 9.31 35.03 -8.67
CA LEU A 12 8.86 33.73 -8.17
C LEU A 12 9.09 32.60 -9.19
N ASP A 13 9.03 32.88 -10.49
CA ASP A 13 9.20 31.89 -11.56
C ASP A 13 10.68 31.55 -11.87
N ARG A 14 11.57 31.74 -10.89
CA ARG A 14 12.99 31.43 -11.02
C ARG A 14 13.26 30.02 -10.52
N LYS A 15 14.17 29.34 -11.22
CA LYS A 15 14.66 28.00 -10.87
C LYS A 15 15.13 27.91 -9.41
N SER A 16 15.91 28.89 -8.96
CA SER A 16 16.44 28.91 -7.58
C SER A 16 15.35 29.04 -6.53
N VAL A 17 14.35 29.89 -6.77
CA VAL A 17 13.22 30.10 -5.84
C VAL A 17 12.39 28.82 -5.72
N TYR A 18 12.16 28.10 -6.82
CA TYR A 18 11.44 26.84 -6.82
C TYR A 18 12.12 25.72 -6.02
N TYR A 19 13.41 25.49 -6.25
CA TYR A 19 14.12 24.46 -5.48
C TYR A 19 14.29 24.86 -4.02
N LEU A 20 14.46 26.15 -3.73
CA LEU A 20 14.50 26.65 -2.35
C LEU A 20 13.15 26.50 -1.66
N SER A 21 12.04 26.79 -2.34
CA SER A 21 10.70 26.62 -1.77
C SER A 21 10.37 25.15 -1.55
N MET A 22 10.73 24.28 -2.49
CA MET A 22 10.56 22.84 -2.34
C MET A 22 11.41 22.29 -1.19
N ALA A 23 12.67 22.72 -1.06
CA ALA A 23 13.53 22.34 0.06
C ALA A 23 12.97 22.86 1.40
N ALA A 24 12.47 24.09 1.45
CA ALA A 24 11.85 24.64 2.65
C ALA A 24 10.61 23.86 3.06
N VAL A 25 9.72 23.52 2.11
CA VAL A 25 8.54 22.68 2.40
C VAL A 25 8.97 21.29 2.85
N PHE A 26 9.95 20.69 2.20
CA PHE A 26 10.49 19.39 2.59
C PHE A 26 11.01 19.40 4.04
N VAL A 27 11.78 20.43 4.42
CA VAL A 27 12.26 20.59 5.80
C VAL A 27 11.10 20.80 6.77
N ILE A 28 10.13 21.67 6.44
CA ILE A 28 8.98 21.91 7.31
C ILE A 28 8.19 20.62 7.51
N GLU A 29 7.91 19.90 6.45
CA GLU A 29 7.10 18.68 6.49
C GLU A 29 7.84 17.56 7.19
N PHE A 30 9.00 17.13 6.67
CA PHE A 30 9.66 15.92 7.15
C PHE A 30 10.60 16.12 8.35
N LEU A 31 10.84 17.36 8.80
CA LEU A 31 11.70 17.61 9.97
C LEU A 31 11.02 18.43 11.07
N CYS A 32 10.01 19.25 10.75
CA CYS A 32 9.34 20.10 11.73
C CYS A 32 7.93 19.62 12.12
N LEU A 33 7.25 18.84 11.28
CA LEU A 33 5.94 18.28 11.59
C LEU A 33 6.08 16.84 12.16
N GLY A 34 5.19 16.47 13.08
CA GLY A 34 5.23 15.18 13.78
C GLY A 34 6.26 15.11 14.93
N GLU A 35 6.41 13.93 15.52
CA GLU A 35 7.42 13.69 16.56
C GLU A 35 8.85 13.77 16.01
N LYS A 36 9.76 14.25 16.85
CA LYS A 36 11.18 14.41 16.53
C LYS A 36 11.90 13.06 16.75
N GLY A 37 12.02 12.28 15.69
CA GLY A 37 12.77 11.02 15.69
C GLY A 37 12.02 9.89 14.99
N TYR A 38 12.47 8.66 15.23
CA TYR A 38 11.77 7.46 14.77
C TYR A 38 10.69 7.05 15.76
N LEU A 39 9.60 6.48 15.24
CA LEU A 39 8.50 5.94 16.04
C LEU A 39 8.38 4.42 15.82
N ILE A 40 8.28 3.66 16.91
CA ILE A 40 8.00 2.23 16.88
C ILE A 40 6.47 2.07 16.99
N ARG A 41 5.87 1.40 16.01
CA ARG A 41 4.43 1.11 15.94
C ARG A 41 4.17 -0.36 16.32
N GLU A 42 2.91 -0.73 16.49
CA GLU A 42 2.49 -2.10 16.83
C GLU A 42 3.03 -3.16 15.85
N ASP A 43 3.11 -2.82 14.55
CA ASP A 43 3.63 -3.72 13.51
C ASP A 43 5.18 -3.75 13.47
N SER A 44 5.87 -2.79 14.11
CA SER A 44 7.34 -2.66 14.03
C SER A 44 8.12 -3.85 14.61
N PRO A 45 7.75 -4.44 15.77
CA PRO A 45 8.42 -5.63 16.31
C PRO A 45 8.46 -6.81 15.33
N ALA A 46 7.44 -6.94 14.47
CA ALA A 46 7.41 -8.01 13.46
C ALA A 46 8.51 -7.86 12.40
N TYR A 47 8.97 -6.63 12.13
CA TYR A 47 10.08 -6.37 11.20
C TYR A 47 11.45 -6.45 11.89
N LEU A 48 11.52 -6.09 13.18
CA LEU A 48 12.76 -6.05 13.97
C LEU A 48 13.21 -7.43 14.45
N THR A 49 12.30 -8.40 14.52
CA THR A 49 12.62 -9.78 14.96
C THR A 49 13.29 -10.63 13.88
N PHE A 50 13.30 -10.17 12.61
CA PHE A 50 13.92 -10.86 11.46
C PHE A 50 13.52 -12.34 11.30
N THR A 51 12.40 -12.79 11.86
CA THR A 51 12.05 -14.22 11.90
C THR A 51 11.46 -14.75 10.59
N GLY A 52 11.40 -13.94 9.52
CA GLY A 52 10.86 -14.36 8.22
C GLY A 52 9.40 -14.83 8.32
N ARG A 53 8.57 -14.15 9.11
CA ARG A 53 7.16 -14.53 9.30
C ARG A 53 6.42 -14.51 7.96
N VAL A 54 5.55 -15.50 7.77
CA VAL A 54 4.65 -15.57 6.60
C VAL A 54 3.81 -14.28 6.54
N GLY A 55 3.75 -13.65 5.36
CA GLY A 55 3.03 -12.38 5.14
C GLY A 55 3.90 -11.12 5.21
N ILE A 56 5.12 -11.18 5.77
CA ILE A 56 6.09 -10.08 5.78
C ILE A 56 6.97 -10.15 4.55
N MET A 57 7.05 -9.07 3.78
CA MET A 57 7.93 -9.01 2.62
C MET A 57 9.38 -8.70 3.01
N PRO A 58 10.38 -9.25 2.28
CA PRO A 58 11.76 -9.33 2.77
C PRO A 58 12.56 -8.04 2.63
N LEU A 59 12.16 -7.11 1.75
CA LEU A 59 13.00 -5.94 1.45
C LEU A 59 13.16 -4.99 2.65
N TYR A 60 12.10 -4.77 3.42
CA TYR A 60 12.16 -3.87 4.58
C TYR A 60 12.95 -4.48 5.76
N PRO A 61 12.72 -5.74 6.18
CA PRO A 61 13.60 -6.40 7.15
C PRO A 61 15.07 -6.45 6.71
N LEU A 62 15.36 -6.77 5.45
CA LEU A 62 16.75 -6.74 4.96
C LEU A 62 17.36 -5.34 5.04
N PHE A 63 16.59 -4.31 4.73
CA PHE A 63 17.00 -2.91 4.85
C PHE A 63 17.34 -2.53 6.31
N LEU A 64 16.51 -2.97 7.28
CA LEU A 64 16.79 -2.77 8.70
C LEU A 64 18.03 -3.55 9.15
N TYR A 65 18.18 -4.80 8.72
CA TYR A 65 19.32 -5.65 9.06
C TYR A 65 20.65 -5.08 8.55
N VAL A 66 20.70 -4.61 7.31
CA VAL A 66 21.90 -3.98 6.75
C VAL A 66 22.29 -2.73 7.55
N ASN A 67 21.31 -1.89 7.90
CA ASN A 67 21.55 -0.72 8.74
C ASN A 67 22.05 -1.09 10.14
N ARG A 68 21.42 -2.10 10.78
CA ARG A 68 21.84 -2.65 12.08
C ARG A 68 23.29 -3.12 12.03
N ARG A 69 23.70 -3.82 10.96
CA ARG A 69 25.06 -4.34 10.80
C ARG A 69 26.11 -3.26 10.56
N LEU A 70 25.77 -2.21 9.81
CA LEU A 70 26.70 -1.14 9.43
C LEU A 70 26.88 -0.09 10.54
N LEU A 71 25.84 0.22 11.31
CA LEU A 71 25.81 1.36 12.23
C LEU A 71 25.66 0.98 13.71
N GLY A 72 25.36 -0.30 13.99
CA GLY A 72 25.19 -0.83 15.34
C GLY A 72 23.84 -0.49 15.99
N GLU A 73 23.54 -1.19 17.09
CA GLU A 73 22.23 -1.16 17.79
C GLU A 73 21.75 0.23 18.20
N GLY A 74 22.66 1.10 18.63
CA GLY A 74 22.27 2.39 19.22
C GLY A 74 21.84 3.45 18.21
N ILE A 75 22.24 3.33 16.95
CA ILE A 75 22.11 4.43 15.96
C ILE A 75 21.34 3.99 14.71
N TYR A 76 21.24 2.69 14.40
CA TYR A 76 20.68 2.24 13.13
C TYR A 76 19.23 2.70 12.87
N LEU A 77 18.38 2.78 13.89
CA LEU A 77 17.00 3.27 13.72
C LEU A 77 16.94 4.75 13.34
N ASN A 78 17.80 5.58 13.93
CA ASN A 78 17.94 6.99 13.55
C ASN A 78 18.44 7.12 12.10
N ALA A 79 19.37 6.25 11.70
CA ALA A 79 19.87 6.23 10.33
C ALA A 79 18.80 5.79 9.32
N VAL A 80 18.02 4.75 9.65
CA VAL A 80 16.87 4.29 8.87
C VAL A 80 15.88 5.42 8.63
N PHE A 81 15.51 6.16 9.67
CA PHE A 81 14.66 7.34 9.57
C PHE A 81 15.24 8.38 8.59
N VAL A 82 16.54 8.70 8.69
CA VAL A 82 17.21 9.65 7.80
C VAL A 82 17.21 9.14 6.36
N GLU A 83 17.51 7.86 6.14
CA GLU A 83 17.54 7.23 4.82
C GLU A 83 16.15 7.21 4.16
N GLN A 84 15.09 6.83 4.90
CA GLN A 84 13.71 6.88 4.45
C GLN A 84 13.31 8.30 4.04
N THR A 85 13.69 9.30 4.84
CA THR A 85 13.42 10.71 4.57
C THR A 85 14.14 11.21 3.31
N ILE A 86 15.43 10.88 3.16
CA ILE A 86 16.20 11.22 1.95
C ILE A 86 15.58 10.56 0.72
N LEU A 87 15.23 9.28 0.81
CA LEU A 87 14.59 8.54 -0.29
C LEU A 87 13.25 9.18 -0.70
N ALA A 88 12.42 9.58 0.26
CA ALA A 88 11.18 10.32 0.01
C ALA A 88 11.45 11.61 -0.76
N GLY A 89 12.39 12.42 -0.30
CA GLY A 89 12.77 13.67 -0.96
C GLY A 89 13.25 13.47 -2.40
N LEU A 90 14.10 12.46 -2.64
CA LEU A 90 14.62 12.14 -3.97
C LEU A 90 13.52 11.67 -4.92
N CYS A 91 12.65 10.76 -4.49
CA CYS A 91 11.55 10.26 -5.31
C CYS A 91 10.52 11.35 -5.66
N ILE A 92 10.16 12.19 -4.69
CA ILE A 92 9.24 13.30 -4.92
C ILE A 92 9.86 14.35 -5.85
N LEU A 93 11.14 14.68 -5.66
CA LEU A 93 11.86 15.58 -6.56
C LEU A 93 11.90 15.01 -7.99
N ALA A 94 12.20 13.72 -8.14
CA ALA A 94 12.23 13.05 -9.43
C ALA A 94 10.84 13.08 -10.11
N PHE A 95 9.77 12.80 -9.36
CA PHE A 95 8.40 12.81 -9.87
C PHE A 95 7.95 14.21 -10.29
N THR A 96 8.14 15.20 -9.42
CA THR A 96 7.73 16.59 -9.68
C THR A 96 8.47 17.18 -10.87
N GLU A 97 9.78 16.91 -11.00
CA GLU A 97 10.58 17.32 -12.14
C GLU A 97 10.16 16.59 -13.43
N PHE A 98 9.83 15.30 -13.34
CA PHE A 98 9.28 14.54 -14.47
C PHE A 98 7.97 15.15 -14.98
N ILE A 99 7.01 15.44 -14.09
CA ILE A 99 5.74 16.09 -14.43
C ILE A 99 5.99 17.49 -15.02
N ARG A 100 6.83 18.31 -14.36
CA ARG A 100 7.16 19.65 -14.83
C ARG A 100 7.72 19.65 -16.25
N ARG A 101 8.71 18.79 -16.53
CA ARG A 101 9.30 18.67 -17.87
C ARG A 101 8.29 18.14 -18.88
N ARG A 102 7.50 17.11 -18.50
CA ARG A 102 6.57 16.46 -19.43
C ARG A 102 5.43 17.37 -19.85
N PHE A 103 4.93 18.20 -18.94
CA PHE A 103 3.84 19.15 -19.19
C PHE A 103 4.32 20.58 -19.44
N ARG A 104 5.64 20.81 -19.52
CA ARG A 104 6.28 22.13 -19.76
C ARG A 104 5.75 23.22 -18.82
N LEU A 105 5.59 22.87 -17.54
CA LEU A 105 5.07 23.79 -16.53
C LEU A 105 6.12 24.85 -16.19
N SER A 106 5.64 26.06 -15.89
CA SER A 106 6.47 27.07 -15.23
C SER A 106 6.80 26.63 -13.80
N TYR A 107 7.80 27.25 -13.19
CA TYR A 107 8.23 26.90 -11.84
C TYR A 107 7.12 27.19 -10.82
N ILE A 108 6.39 28.29 -10.97
CA ILE A 108 5.24 28.60 -10.09
C ILE A 108 4.10 27.59 -10.26
N ALA A 109 3.78 27.22 -11.51
CA ALA A 109 2.73 26.23 -11.78
C ALA A 109 3.10 24.83 -11.28
N SER A 110 4.37 24.61 -10.93
CA SER A 110 4.86 23.35 -10.36
C SER A 110 4.77 23.31 -8.84
N CYS A 111 4.46 24.44 -8.17
CA CYS A 111 4.37 24.46 -6.71
C CYS A 111 3.24 23.56 -6.16
N PRO A 112 2.00 23.62 -6.69
CA PRO A 112 0.95 22.70 -6.25
C PRO A 112 1.29 21.23 -6.50
N VAL A 113 2.14 20.94 -7.51
CA VAL A 113 2.53 19.56 -7.85
C VAL A 113 3.34 18.92 -6.73
N TYR A 114 4.37 19.62 -6.21
CA TYR A 114 5.15 19.07 -5.10
C TYR A 114 4.36 19.11 -3.79
N LEU A 115 3.48 20.09 -3.57
CA LEU A 115 2.64 20.16 -2.37
C LEU A 115 1.69 18.96 -2.29
N PHE A 116 0.99 18.62 -3.38
CA PHE A 116 0.13 17.43 -3.39
C PHE A 116 0.94 16.12 -3.29
N ALA A 117 2.15 16.09 -3.86
CA ALA A 117 2.99 14.90 -3.82
C ALA A 117 3.62 14.65 -2.43
N MET A 118 3.92 15.71 -1.66
CA MET A 118 4.47 15.59 -0.31
C MET A 118 3.34 15.38 0.72
N PHE A 119 2.44 16.36 0.87
CA PHE A 119 1.47 16.32 1.98
C PHE A 119 0.55 15.10 1.95
N MET A 120 0.00 14.73 0.79
CA MET A 120 -1.06 13.69 0.77
C MET A 120 -0.55 12.30 1.24
N PRO A 121 0.47 11.68 0.62
CA PRO A 121 0.85 10.32 1.02
C PRO A 121 1.57 10.21 2.38
N PHE A 122 2.20 11.28 2.87
CA PHE A 122 3.06 11.20 4.05
C PHE A 122 2.38 11.68 5.35
N THR A 123 1.29 12.43 5.27
CA THR A 123 0.59 12.92 6.48
C THR A 123 -0.61 12.04 6.87
N VAL A 124 -0.59 10.74 6.55
CA VAL A 124 -1.72 9.83 6.83
C VAL A 124 -1.97 9.70 8.33
N ASN A 125 -0.89 9.61 9.10
CA ASN A 125 -0.92 9.42 10.54
C ASN A 125 -0.79 10.76 11.31
N TYR A 126 -0.88 11.90 10.61
CA TYR A 126 -0.78 13.20 11.25
C TYR A 126 -2.03 13.47 12.11
N PRO A 127 -1.90 14.00 13.34
CA PRO A 127 -0.72 14.66 13.92
C PRO A 127 0.25 13.74 14.67
N GLU A 128 -0.04 12.45 14.84
CA GLU A 128 0.80 11.53 15.63
C GLU A 128 2.19 11.36 15.01
N SER A 129 2.24 11.03 13.72
CA SER A 129 3.51 10.86 13.01
C SER A 129 3.36 11.12 11.51
N ILE A 130 4.51 11.29 10.87
CA ILE A 130 4.62 11.30 9.41
C ILE A 130 5.11 9.92 9.00
N SER A 131 4.58 9.38 7.91
CA SER A 131 4.78 7.97 7.52
C SER A 131 6.25 7.55 7.34
N ASN A 132 7.18 8.48 7.14
CA ASN A 132 8.63 8.23 7.04
C ASN A 132 9.37 8.27 8.38
N HIS A 133 8.70 8.68 9.47
CA HIS A 133 9.22 8.63 10.84
C HIS A 133 8.88 7.28 11.48
N ASP A 134 7.80 6.64 11.02
CA ASP A 134 7.40 5.32 11.47
C ASP A 134 8.38 4.25 10.95
N ILE A 135 8.84 3.36 11.84
CA ILE A 135 9.59 2.16 11.48
C ILE A 135 8.64 1.11 10.92
N LEU A 136 8.15 1.42 9.72
CA LEU A 136 7.19 0.65 8.96
C LEU A 136 7.58 0.61 7.48
N THR A 137 7.04 -0.40 6.79
CA THR A 137 7.25 -0.60 5.35
C THR A 137 6.80 0.61 4.50
N GLU A 138 5.84 1.39 4.98
CA GLU A 138 5.31 2.64 4.42
C GLU A 138 6.43 3.64 4.07
N GLY A 139 7.44 3.75 4.92
CA GLY A 139 8.56 4.68 4.73
C GLY A 139 9.39 4.38 3.46
N LEU A 140 9.40 3.14 2.97
CA LEU A 140 9.99 2.79 1.67
C LEU A 140 8.93 2.69 0.56
N ALA A 141 7.74 2.17 0.89
CA ALA A 141 6.70 1.90 -0.07
C ALA A 141 6.18 3.16 -0.76
N PHE A 142 5.90 4.25 -0.02
CA PHE A 142 5.40 5.49 -0.62
C PHE A 142 6.42 6.11 -1.59
N PRO A 143 7.70 6.34 -1.22
CA PRO A 143 8.69 6.87 -2.15
C PRO A 143 8.88 6.00 -3.40
N LEU A 144 9.02 4.67 -3.23
CA LEU A 144 9.24 3.77 -4.35
C LEU A 144 8.01 3.69 -5.28
N PHE A 145 6.80 3.87 -4.75
CA PHE A 145 5.60 3.98 -5.56
C PHE A 145 5.62 5.22 -6.46
N TYR A 146 6.11 6.38 -5.99
CA TYR A 146 6.30 7.55 -6.85
C TYR A 146 7.27 7.26 -8.00
N PHE A 147 8.36 6.55 -7.71
CA PHE A 147 9.32 6.15 -8.74
C PHE A 147 8.69 5.16 -9.75
N TYR A 148 7.92 4.19 -9.27
CA TYR A 148 7.11 3.30 -10.12
C TYR A 148 6.16 4.10 -11.01
N MET A 149 5.48 5.11 -10.47
CA MET A 149 4.55 5.94 -11.22
C MET A 149 5.22 6.79 -12.29
N ILE A 150 6.48 7.20 -12.11
CA ILE A 150 7.28 7.82 -13.19
C ILE A 150 7.43 6.82 -14.34
N CYS A 151 7.82 5.58 -14.05
CA CYS A 151 8.00 4.53 -15.06
C CYS A 151 6.67 4.18 -15.75
N PHE A 152 5.59 4.09 -14.98
CA PHE A 152 4.23 3.81 -15.46
C PHE A 152 3.78 4.90 -16.43
N LEU A 153 3.86 6.17 -16.02
CA LEU A 153 3.47 7.30 -16.87
C LEU A 153 4.35 7.43 -18.10
N LYS A 154 5.66 7.21 -17.96
CA LYS A 154 6.58 7.18 -19.10
C LYS A 154 6.17 6.12 -20.12
N SER A 155 5.79 4.92 -19.66
CA SER A 155 5.32 3.83 -20.51
C SER A 155 4.03 4.20 -21.28
N ILE A 156 3.09 4.87 -20.61
CA ILE A 156 1.82 5.31 -21.20
C ILE A 156 2.04 6.43 -22.22
N PHE A 157 2.87 7.41 -21.88
CA PHE A 157 3.04 8.58 -22.71
C PHE A 157 3.96 8.33 -23.91
N ASP A 158 5.09 7.64 -23.71
CA ASP A 158 6.05 7.36 -24.79
C ASP A 158 5.66 6.12 -25.60
N LYS A 159 4.80 5.26 -25.06
CA LYS A 159 4.27 4.05 -25.73
C LYS A 159 5.39 3.12 -26.21
N ARG A 160 6.52 3.03 -25.51
CA ARG A 160 7.66 2.15 -25.87
C ARG A 160 7.68 0.90 -25.00
N TYR A 161 7.93 -0.26 -25.61
CA TYR A 161 8.03 -1.53 -24.89
C TYR A 161 9.22 -1.58 -23.93
N ARG A 162 10.32 -0.87 -24.23
CA ARG A 162 11.46 -0.73 -23.30
C ARG A 162 11.05 -0.13 -21.96
N ASP A 163 10.12 0.81 -21.97
CA ASP A 163 9.62 1.43 -20.74
C ASP A 163 8.70 0.47 -19.96
N ILE A 164 8.04 -0.49 -20.63
CA ILE A 164 7.28 -1.57 -19.97
C ILE A 164 8.22 -2.58 -19.28
N VAL A 165 9.35 -2.93 -19.89
CA VAL A 165 10.34 -3.80 -19.24
C VAL A 165 10.87 -3.15 -17.97
N LEU A 166 11.21 -1.85 -18.03
CA LEU A 166 11.63 -1.10 -16.85
C LEU A 166 10.52 -1.04 -15.79
N LEU A 167 9.27 -0.83 -16.22
CA LEU A 167 8.10 -0.84 -15.33
C LEU A 167 7.98 -2.17 -14.57
N VAL A 168 8.12 -3.31 -15.26
CA VAL A 168 8.09 -4.64 -14.62
C VAL A 168 9.24 -4.81 -13.63
N LEU A 169 10.46 -4.40 -13.97
CA LEU A 169 11.60 -4.49 -13.05
C LEU A 169 11.38 -3.66 -11.77
N VAL A 170 10.90 -2.41 -11.92
CA VAL A 170 10.59 -1.55 -10.77
C VAL A 170 9.42 -2.11 -9.96
N SER A 171 8.45 -2.77 -10.60
CA SER A 171 7.35 -3.40 -9.88
C SER A 171 7.80 -4.53 -8.96
N VAL A 172 8.82 -5.30 -9.34
CA VAL A 172 9.38 -6.32 -8.44
C VAL A 172 9.94 -5.67 -7.18
N LEU A 173 10.72 -4.60 -7.32
CA LEU A 173 11.27 -3.86 -6.18
C LEU A 173 10.17 -3.37 -5.24
N VAL A 174 9.12 -2.77 -5.79
CA VAL A 174 7.99 -2.23 -5.01
C VAL A 174 7.20 -3.37 -4.35
N ALA A 175 6.92 -4.46 -5.05
CA ALA A 175 6.19 -5.61 -4.52
C ALA A 175 6.96 -6.34 -3.40
N LEU A 176 8.29 -6.30 -3.41
CA LEU A 176 9.13 -6.84 -2.33
C LEU A 176 9.15 -5.97 -1.06
N THR A 177 8.57 -4.76 -1.08
CA THR A 177 8.39 -3.98 0.15
C THR A 177 7.16 -4.43 0.94
N ARG A 178 6.05 -4.72 0.25
CA ARG A 178 4.75 -5.03 0.86
C ARG A 178 3.90 -5.95 0.00
N THR A 179 3.25 -6.91 0.63
CA THR A 179 2.42 -7.94 -0.01
C THR A 179 1.35 -7.36 -0.93
N GLN A 180 0.62 -6.33 -0.47
CA GLN A 180 -0.44 -5.71 -1.27
C GLN A 180 0.06 -4.97 -2.52
N LEU A 181 1.36 -4.65 -2.61
CA LEU A 181 1.93 -4.01 -3.80
C LEU A 181 2.24 -5.03 -4.91
N GLN A 182 2.07 -6.33 -4.68
CA GLN A 182 2.03 -7.35 -5.75
C GLN A 182 0.97 -7.01 -6.81
N LEU A 183 -0.12 -6.34 -6.39
CA LEU A 183 -1.22 -5.91 -7.24
C LEU A 183 -0.85 -4.95 -8.37
N ILE A 184 0.30 -4.29 -8.30
CA ILE A 184 0.78 -3.43 -9.39
C ILE A 184 1.11 -4.24 -10.65
N VAL A 185 1.24 -5.57 -10.57
CA VAL A 185 1.34 -6.45 -11.73
C VAL A 185 0.10 -6.33 -12.63
N ALA A 186 -1.09 -6.18 -12.03
CA ALA A 186 -2.32 -5.93 -12.79
C ALA A 186 -2.26 -4.57 -13.52
N LEU A 187 -1.65 -3.56 -12.90
CA LEU A 187 -1.41 -2.27 -13.55
C LEU A 187 -0.40 -2.38 -14.69
N ASN A 188 0.65 -3.20 -14.54
CA ASN A 188 1.62 -3.46 -15.61
C ASN A 188 0.94 -4.08 -16.83
N ALA A 189 0.06 -5.06 -16.61
CA ALA A 189 -0.73 -5.68 -17.66
C ALA A 189 -1.68 -4.69 -18.33
N ALA A 190 -2.35 -3.83 -17.56
CA ALA A 190 -3.18 -2.76 -18.11
C ALA A 190 -2.36 -1.74 -18.94
N ALA A 191 -1.17 -1.35 -18.47
CA ALA A 191 -0.26 -0.48 -19.21
C ALA A 191 0.22 -1.14 -20.52
N PHE A 192 0.60 -2.41 -20.47
CA PHE A 192 0.97 -3.18 -21.66
C PHE A 192 -0.18 -3.25 -22.66
N PHE A 193 -1.37 -3.62 -22.20
CA PHE A 193 -2.57 -3.67 -23.04
C PHE A 193 -2.83 -2.32 -23.72
N TYR A 194 -2.78 -1.22 -22.95
CA TYR A 194 -2.95 0.13 -23.47
C TYR A 194 -1.90 0.49 -24.53
N VAL A 195 -0.61 0.23 -24.27
CA VAL A 195 0.49 0.54 -25.19
C VAL A 195 0.38 -0.30 -26.48
N ALA A 196 0.09 -1.59 -26.35
CA ALA A 196 -0.07 -2.50 -27.47
C ALA A 196 -1.30 -2.13 -28.32
N TRP A 197 -2.42 -1.79 -27.68
CA TRP A 197 -3.64 -1.33 -28.33
C TRP A 197 -3.42 -0.04 -29.11
N MET A 198 -2.80 0.97 -28.49
CA MET A 198 -2.58 2.28 -29.12
C MET A 198 -1.63 2.22 -30.32
N LYS A 199 -0.63 1.33 -30.31
CA LYS A 199 0.21 1.09 -31.50
C LYS A 199 -0.52 0.39 -32.64
N GLY A 200 -1.54 -0.42 -32.33
CA GLY A 200 -2.33 -1.19 -33.30
C GLY A 200 -3.47 -0.41 -33.95
N ARG A 201 -3.72 0.85 -33.55
CA ARG A 201 -4.91 1.64 -33.93
C ARG A 201 -5.03 1.97 -35.43
N HIS A 202 -4.00 1.72 -36.22
CA HIS A 202 -4.00 1.95 -37.67
C HIS A 202 -4.58 0.79 -38.50
N PHE A 203 -4.95 -0.34 -37.88
CA PHE A 203 -5.48 -1.51 -38.58
C PHE A 203 -7.01 -1.48 -38.74
N HIS A 204 -7.51 -2.20 -39.74
CA HIS A 204 -8.95 -2.43 -39.95
C HIS A 204 -9.58 -3.13 -38.74
N TRP A 205 -10.82 -2.78 -38.39
CA TRP A 205 -11.51 -3.17 -37.14
C TRP A 205 -11.46 -4.68 -36.83
N THR A 206 -11.63 -5.53 -37.83
CA THR A 206 -11.57 -7.01 -37.68
C THR A 206 -10.18 -7.52 -37.29
N LYS A 207 -9.11 -6.96 -37.87
CA LYS A 207 -7.71 -7.26 -37.47
C LYS A 207 -7.36 -6.64 -36.12
N GLN A 208 -8.02 -5.54 -35.75
CA GLN A 208 -7.85 -4.89 -34.46
C GLN A 208 -8.45 -5.72 -33.32
N ILE A 209 -9.62 -6.35 -33.52
CA ILE A 209 -10.22 -7.28 -32.53
C ILE A 209 -9.32 -8.50 -32.32
N GLY A 210 -8.85 -9.14 -33.40
CA GLY A 210 -7.94 -10.30 -33.28
C GLY A 210 -6.65 -9.96 -32.52
N ARG A 211 -6.07 -8.78 -32.77
CA ARG A 211 -4.94 -8.27 -31.97
C ARG A 211 -5.32 -7.93 -30.53
N GLY A 212 -6.53 -7.42 -30.29
CA GLY A 212 -7.05 -7.16 -28.96
C GLY A 212 -7.05 -8.42 -28.10
N ILE A 213 -7.57 -9.52 -28.64
CA ILE A 213 -7.55 -10.84 -27.99
C ILE A 213 -6.10 -11.27 -27.71
N LEU A 214 -5.21 -11.19 -28.69
CA LEU A 214 -3.79 -11.51 -28.50
C LEU A 214 -3.12 -10.62 -27.43
N CYS A 215 -3.48 -9.34 -27.35
CA CYS A 215 -2.96 -8.43 -26.34
C CYS A 215 -3.49 -8.77 -24.94
N VAL A 216 -4.72 -9.25 -24.82
CA VAL A 216 -5.27 -9.75 -23.55
C VAL A 216 -4.51 -11.01 -23.12
N PHE A 217 -4.32 -11.98 -24.01
CA PHE A 217 -3.50 -13.16 -23.70
C PHE A 217 -2.08 -12.80 -23.28
N ALA A 218 -1.43 -11.88 -24.00
CA ALA A 218 -0.09 -11.41 -23.64
C ALA A 218 -0.07 -10.63 -22.31
N ALA A 219 -1.12 -9.86 -22.01
CA ALA A 219 -1.26 -9.17 -20.72
C ALA A 219 -1.43 -10.17 -19.56
N ILE A 220 -2.19 -11.24 -19.76
CA ILE A 220 -2.33 -12.34 -18.78
C ILE A 220 -0.98 -13.04 -18.58
N LEU A 221 -0.24 -13.33 -19.65
CA LEU A 221 1.11 -13.91 -19.56
C LEU A 221 2.08 -13.00 -18.80
N ILE A 222 2.00 -11.67 -19.01
CA ILE A 222 2.78 -10.70 -18.24
C ILE A 222 2.37 -10.69 -16.78
N MET A 223 1.08 -10.83 -16.46
CA MET A 223 0.65 -10.95 -15.08
C MET A 223 1.23 -12.20 -14.43
N ILE A 224 1.01 -13.38 -15.03
CA ILE A 224 1.49 -14.65 -14.50
C ILE A 224 3.03 -14.63 -14.37
N GLY A 225 3.74 -14.18 -15.40
CA GLY A 225 5.19 -14.07 -15.37
C GLY A 225 5.71 -13.06 -14.35
N GLY A 226 5.00 -11.94 -14.16
CA GLY A 226 5.29 -10.94 -13.14
C GLY A 226 5.13 -11.49 -11.72
N GLU A 227 4.03 -12.20 -11.46
CA GLU A 227 3.78 -12.86 -10.17
C GLU A 227 4.83 -13.94 -9.88
N VAL A 228 5.15 -14.80 -10.86
CA VAL A 228 6.22 -15.80 -10.70
C VAL A 228 7.56 -15.14 -10.38
N LEU A 229 7.89 -14.02 -11.02
CA LEU A 229 9.11 -13.27 -10.76
C LEU A 229 9.12 -12.68 -9.34
N ILE A 230 8.00 -12.13 -8.88
CA ILE A 230 7.88 -11.57 -7.52
C ILE A 230 7.96 -12.67 -6.48
N LEU A 231 7.23 -13.78 -6.65
CA LEU A 231 7.28 -14.91 -5.73
C LEU A 231 8.67 -15.54 -5.68
N GLY A 232 9.34 -15.66 -6.83
CA GLY A 232 10.74 -16.09 -6.91
C GLY A 232 11.66 -15.16 -6.13
N ALA A 233 11.58 -13.85 -6.36
CA ALA A 233 12.39 -12.87 -5.65
C ALA A 233 12.07 -12.81 -4.15
N ASN A 234 10.79 -12.98 -3.77
CA ASN A 234 10.36 -13.07 -2.38
C ASN A 234 11.00 -14.29 -1.71
N SER A 235 10.94 -15.48 -2.34
CA SER A 235 11.53 -16.70 -1.79
C SER A 235 13.03 -16.57 -1.53
N VAL A 236 13.76 -15.91 -2.44
CA VAL A 236 15.18 -15.61 -2.28
C VAL A 236 15.40 -14.62 -1.13
N GLY A 237 14.61 -13.56 -1.07
CA GLY A 237 14.68 -12.57 0.02
C GLY A 237 14.41 -13.19 1.40
N GLN A 238 13.41 -14.07 1.52
CA GLN A 238 13.12 -14.77 2.78
C GLN A 238 14.28 -15.66 3.22
N ARG A 239 14.94 -16.35 2.29
CA ARG A 239 16.15 -17.13 2.61
C ARG A 239 17.27 -16.24 3.14
N LEU A 240 17.45 -15.05 2.57
CA LEU A 240 18.44 -14.09 3.06
C LEU A 240 18.10 -13.58 4.47
N VAL A 241 16.82 -13.29 4.74
CA VAL A 241 16.35 -12.90 6.08
C VAL A 241 16.58 -14.04 7.09
N ALA A 242 16.28 -15.29 6.71
CA ALA A 242 16.51 -16.45 7.58
C ALA A 242 17.99 -16.72 7.86
N VAL A 243 18.88 -16.45 6.89
CA VAL A 243 20.34 -16.52 7.10
C VAL A 243 20.80 -15.40 8.03
N ALA A 244 20.27 -14.19 7.85
CA ALA A 244 20.57 -13.04 8.69
C ALA A 244 20.18 -13.28 10.15
N SER A 245 18.97 -13.80 10.41
CA SER A 245 18.52 -14.09 11.78
C SER A 245 19.33 -15.18 12.47
N ARG A 246 19.75 -16.22 11.75
CA ARG A 246 20.65 -17.26 12.30
C ARG A 246 22.01 -16.70 12.69
N HIS A 247 22.53 -15.72 11.94
CA HIS A 247 23.81 -15.09 12.25
C HIS A 247 23.72 -14.20 13.49
N ASP A 248 22.61 -13.48 13.68
CA ASP A 248 22.40 -12.66 14.88
C ASP A 248 22.33 -13.53 16.14
N VAL A 249 21.56 -14.63 16.11
CA VAL A 249 21.48 -15.59 17.23
C VAL A 249 22.85 -16.21 17.55
N ALA A 250 23.66 -16.53 16.53
CA ALA A 250 25.02 -17.04 16.73
C ALA A 250 25.96 -15.99 17.34
N SER A 251 25.81 -14.72 16.96
CA SER A 251 26.66 -13.63 17.47
C SER A 251 26.30 -13.21 18.90
N GLU A 252 25.01 -13.21 19.26
CA GLU A 252 24.56 -12.98 20.65
C GLU A 252 24.88 -14.18 21.55
N GLY A 253 24.80 -15.41 21.04
CA GLY A 253 25.25 -16.61 21.77
C GLY A 253 26.76 -16.64 22.06
N THR A 254 27.56 -15.96 21.24
CA THR A 254 29.02 -15.87 21.45
C THR A 254 29.39 -14.76 22.43
N SER A 255 28.59 -13.68 22.54
CA SER A 255 28.85 -12.60 23.51
C SER A 255 28.44 -12.94 24.96
N VAL A 256 27.60 -13.96 25.16
CA VAL A 256 27.22 -14.43 26.51
C VAL A 256 28.26 -15.40 27.10
N MET A 257 29.15 -15.98 26.29
CA MET A 257 30.13 -16.96 26.76
C MET A 257 31.52 -16.37 27.12
N GLU A 258 31.71 -15.06 26.91
CA GLU A 258 32.91 -14.31 27.35
C GLU A 258 32.57 -13.27 28.44
N SER A 259 32.00 -13.73 29.55
CA SER A 259 32.18 -13.04 30.83
C SER A 259 32.33 -14.07 31.96
N SER A 260 33.54 -14.09 32.54
CA SER A 260 33.93 -14.98 33.64
C SER A 260 33.14 -14.67 34.93
N PRO A 261 33.01 -15.64 35.85
CA PRO A 261 32.08 -15.59 36.96
C PRO A 261 32.62 -14.72 38.10
N GLY A 262 31.83 -13.74 38.55
CA GLY A 262 32.20 -12.93 39.69
C GLY A 262 31.10 -11.95 40.10
N GLU A 263 30.61 -12.14 41.32
CA GLU A 263 29.97 -11.14 42.18
C GLU A 263 28.48 -10.80 41.93
N LEU A 264 27.62 -11.38 42.77
CA LEU A 264 26.37 -10.78 43.22
C LEU A 264 26.64 -9.41 43.87
N PRO A 265 25.75 -8.43 43.66
CA PRO A 265 25.21 -7.74 44.82
C PRO A 265 23.70 -7.46 44.76
N THR A 266 23.05 -7.90 45.85
CA THR A 266 22.09 -7.19 46.72
C THR A 266 21.01 -6.27 46.15
N ALA A 267 19.78 -6.61 46.55
CA ALA A 267 18.58 -5.79 46.51
C ALA A 267 18.70 -4.54 47.41
N GLU A 268 18.32 -3.38 46.88
CA GLU A 268 17.91 -2.22 47.65
C GLU A 268 16.67 -1.56 47.03
N ALA A 269 15.85 -1.03 47.92
CA ALA A 269 14.44 -0.70 47.75
C ALA A 269 14.18 0.73 47.20
N LEU A 270 12.97 0.85 46.64
CA LEU A 270 12.14 2.00 46.21
C LEU A 270 12.39 3.38 46.87
N PRO A 271 11.96 4.49 46.23
CA PRO A 271 10.62 4.99 46.57
C PRO A 271 9.73 5.44 45.39
N GLU A 272 8.43 5.24 45.61
CA GLU A 272 7.28 5.76 44.87
C GLU A 272 7.28 7.29 44.77
N GLU A 273 6.89 7.84 43.62
CA GLU A 273 6.14 9.09 43.53
C GLU A 273 5.27 9.07 42.26
N THR A 274 3.95 9.05 42.45
CA THR A 274 2.93 9.30 41.41
C THR A 274 2.61 10.79 41.37
N PRO A 275 2.20 11.33 40.21
CA PRO A 275 0.80 11.75 40.15
C PRO A 275 0.08 11.33 38.87
N ALA A 276 -1.24 11.24 39.02
CA ALA A 276 -2.24 10.75 38.09
C ALA A 276 -2.35 11.53 36.77
N ILE A 277 -2.54 10.81 35.66
CA ILE A 277 -3.21 11.27 34.44
C ILE A 277 -4.12 10.16 33.92
N GLU A 278 -5.28 10.60 33.45
CA GLU A 278 -6.51 9.88 33.11
C GLU A 278 -6.38 8.78 32.02
N ASN A 279 -7.19 7.73 32.22
CA ASN A 279 -7.51 6.66 31.27
C ASN A 279 -7.95 7.16 29.89
N SER A 280 -7.27 6.75 28.83
CA SER A 280 -7.92 6.30 27.59
C SER A 280 -6.96 5.47 26.73
N SER A 281 -7.49 4.41 26.11
CA SER A 281 -6.88 3.52 25.11
C SER A 281 -6.16 2.29 25.69
N GLN A 282 -6.91 1.20 25.81
CA GLN A 282 -6.41 -0.13 26.18
C GLN A 282 -5.63 -0.77 25.02
N GLU A 283 -4.44 -1.22 25.38
CA GLU A 283 -3.44 -1.98 24.65
C GLU A 283 -3.90 -3.43 24.34
N ILE A 284 -3.32 -4.04 23.29
CA ILE A 284 -3.36 -5.48 23.02
C ILE A 284 -1.95 -6.05 23.26
N PRO A 285 -1.76 -7.09 24.10
CA PRO A 285 -0.47 -7.74 24.33
C PRO A 285 -0.21 -8.87 23.30
N ALA A 286 1.06 -9.10 22.98
CA ALA A 286 1.52 -10.20 22.10
C ALA A 286 1.85 -11.48 22.88
N PRO A 287 1.68 -12.69 22.32
CA PRO A 287 2.03 -13.94 22.98
C PRO A 287 3.47 -14.37 22.68
N SER A 288 4.15 -14.85 23.71
CA SER A 288 5.41 -15.57 23.70
C SER A 288 5.20 -17.05 23.40
N GLU A 289 6.10 -17.69 22.64
CA GLU A 289 6.22 -19.15 22.64
C GLU A 289 7.64 -19.61 22.98
N GLY A 290 7.68 -20.57 23.91
CA GLY A 290 8.84 -21.30 24.38
C GLY A 290 9.18 -22.52 23.52
N SER A 291 10.38 -23.02 23.72
CA SER A 291 11.08 -24.00 22.87
C SER A 291 10.84 -25.47 23.21
N ALA A 292 11.25 -26.34 22.27
CA ALA A 292 11.71 -27.75 22.36
C ALA A 292 10.83 -28.71 21.52
N GLY A 293 11.32 -29.69 20.75
CA GLY A 293 12.67 -30.19 20.45
C GLY A 293 12.55 -31.55 19.70
N ASP A 294 13.31 -31.69 18.60
CA ASP A 294 13.95 -32.86 17.95
C ASP A 294 13.29 -34.24 17.60
N GLU A 295 13.90 -34.81 16.53
CA GLU A 295 13.92 -36.20 15.98
C GLU A 295 12.81 -36.62 14.98
N ALA A 296 13.04 -37.28 13.83
CA ALA A 296 14.23 -37.77 13.11
C ALA A 296 13.88 -38.09 11.63
N ALA A 297 14.88 -38.16 10.77
CA ALA A 297 14.82 -38.33 9.32
C ALA A 297 14.73 -39.80 8.83
N ALA A 298 14.19 -40.00 7.62
CA ALA A 298 14.47 -41.16 6.76
C ALA A 298 14.39 -40.80 5.25
N ASP A 299 15.44 -41.15 4.51
CA ASP A 299 15.76 -40.95 3.08
C ASP A 299 14.88 -41.78 2.10
N ALA A 300 14.28 -41.19 1.06
CA ALA A 300 14.69 -41.13 -0.39
C ALA A 300 13.87 -42.09 -1.31
N PRO A 301 13.85 -41.96 -2.68
CA PRO A 301 14.42 -40.92 -3.56
C PRO A 301 13.40 -40.27 -4.54
N ALA A 302 13.87 -39.18 -5.17
CA ALA A 302 13.18 -38.36 -6.16
C ALA A 302 13.44 -38.80 -7.62
N ALA A 303 12.42 -38.75 -8.48
CA ALA A 303 12.49 -38.30 -9.88
C ALA A 303 11.10 -38.46 -10.54
N ASP A 304 10.35 -37.34 -10.68
CA ASP A 304 9.34 -37.06 -11.74
C ASP A 304 8.36 -35.91 -11.40
N SER A 305 8.47 -35.27 -10.23
CA SER A 305 7.47 -34.28 -9.78
C SER A 305 7.78 -32.80 -10.09
N ALA A 306 8.84 -32.47 -10.82
CA ALA A 306 9.37 -31.09 -10.91
C ALA A 306 8.43 -30.07 -11.60
N ALA A 307 7.50 -30.51 -12.48
CA ALA A 307 6.57 -29.60 -13.15
C ALA A 307 5.23 -29.43 -12.40
N ALA A 308 4.76 -30.48 -11.73
CA ALA A 308 3.53 -30.44 -10.93
C ALA A 308 3.75 -29.84 -9.53
N GLY A 309 4.96 -30.01 -8.97
CA GLY A 309 5.34 -29.45 -7.67
C GLY A 309 5.43 -27.92 -7.66
N THR A 310 5.75 -27.30 -8.80
CA THR A 310 5.88 -25.84 -8.90
C THR A 310 4.51 -25.13 -8.87
N ALA A 311 3.48 -25.68 -9.49
CA ALA A 311 2.13 -25.13 -9.46
C ALA A 311 1.42 -25.35 -8.11
N ALA A 312 1.59 -26.54 -7.52
CA ALA A 312 1.03 -26.86 -6.20
C ALA A 312 1.73 -26.07 -5.07
N SER A 313 3.05 -25.90 -5.13
CA SER A 313 3.79 -25.04 -4.18
C SER A 313 3.44 -23.56 -4.35
N THR A 314 3.18 -23.09 -5.57
CA THR A 314 2.72 -21.72 -5.81
C THR A 314 1.35 -21.48 -5.17
N LEU A 315 0.40 -22.41 -5.34
CA LEU A 315 -0.93 -22.31 -4.73
C LEU A 315 -0.87 -22.42 -3.20
N SER A 316 -0.08 -23.35 -2.67
CA SER A 316 0.14 -23.52 -1.22
C SER A 316 0.78 -22.28 -0.57
N ASN A 317 1.76 -21.67 -1.23
CA ASN A 317 2.39 -20.43 -0.75
C ASN A 317 1.45 -19.22 -0.80
N VAL A 318 0.60 -19.12 -1.82
CA VAL A 318 -0.42 -18.06 -1.92
C VAL A 318 -1.49 -18.22 -0.83
N THR A 319 -1.95 -19.45 -0.57
CA THR A 319 -2.91 -19.73 0.51
C THR A 319 -2.32 -19.44 1.89
N ALA A 320 -1.04 -19.74 2.12
CA ALA A 320 -0.35 -19.41 3.37
C ALA A 320 -0.19 -17.89 3.57
N GLN A 321 0.12 -17.15 2.50
CA GLN A 321 0.37 -15.71 2.55
C GLN A 321 -0.91 -14.88 2.76
N TYR A 322 -2.05 -15.34 2.24
CA TYR A 322 -3.35 -14.66 2.33
C TYR A 322 -4.35 -15.35 3.27
N GLY A 323 -3.97 -16.44 3.94
CA GLY A 323 -4.84 -17.25 4.79
C GLY A 323 -5.50 -16.47 5.92
N HIS A 324 -4.77 -15.56 6.55
CA HIS A 324 -5.31 -14.69 7.61
C HIS A 324 -6.48 -13.82 7.12
N LEU A 325 -6.42 -13.30 5.89
CA LEU A 325 -7.52 -12.48 5.33
C LEU A 325 -8.77 -13.31 5.07
N LEU A 326 -8.61 -14.61 4.78
CA LEU A 326 -9.72 -15.53 4.63
C LEU A 326 -10.37 -15.84 5.98
N VAL A 327 -9.55 -16.03 7.02
CA VAL A 327 -10.01 -16.19 8.40
C VAL A 327 -10.82 -14.98 8.84
N ASP A 328 -10.30 -13.77 8.62
CA ASP A 328 -10.99 -12.52 8.94
C ASP A 328 -12.36 -12.40 8.25
N LYS A 329 -12.44 -12.77 6.96
CA LYS A 329 -13.70 -12.80 6.19
C LYS A 329 -14.68 -13.82 6.73
N ALA A 330 -14.19 -15.04 6.97
CA ALA A 330 -15.04 -16.17 7.32
C ALA A 330 -15.65 -16.00 8.70
N PHE A 331 -14.87 -15.53 9.68
CA PHE A 331 -15.31 -15.46 11.08
C PHE A 331 -16.28 -14.31 11.31
N TYR A 332 -16.19 -13.23 10.54
CA TYR A 332 -17.20 -12.17 10.57
C TYR A 332 -18.59 -12.65 10.14
N GLU A 333 -18.67 -13.67 9.27
CA GLU A 333 -19.91 -14.22 8.72
C GLU A 333 -20.48 -15.43 9.46
N ILE A 334 -19.79 -15.87 10.53
CA ILE A 334 -20.12 -17.12 11.22
C ILE A 334 -21.52 -17.07 11.86
N GLU A 335 -22.23 -18.19 11.82
CA GLU A 335 -23.55 -18.43 12.42
C GLU A 335 -23.51 -19.55 13.46
N ALA A 336 -24.50 -19.55 14.36
CA ALA A 336 -24.56 -20.50 15.48
C ALA A 336 -24.63 -21.96 15.02
N ASP A 337 -25.21 -22.20 13.84
CA ASP A 337 -25.41 -23.54 13.28
C ASP A 337 -24.26 -23.98 12.35
N ASP A 338 -23.26 -23.13 12.11
CA ASP A 338 -22.18 -23.43 11.18
C ASP A 338 -21.26 -24.57 11.63
N TYR A 339 -21.29 -24.94 12.92
CA TYR A 339 -20.60 -26.15 13.37
C TYR A 339 -21.14 -27.41 12.66
N LEU A 340 -22.40 -27.41 12.19
CA LEU A 340 -22.99 -28.54 11.44
C LEU A 340 -22.32 -28.78 10.08
N LEU A 341 -21.51 -27.84 9.58
CA LEU A 341 -20.76 -27.98 8.34
C LEU A 341 -19.60 -28.99 8.45
N PHE A 342 -19.26 -29.40 9.68
CA PHE A 342 -18.12 -30.28 9.98
C PHE A 342 -18.61 -31.63 10.48
N GLY A 343 -18.05 -32.71 9.95
CA GLY A 343 -18.39 -34.08 10.39
C GLY A 343 -17.64 -34.55 11.64
N GLU A 344 -16.50 -33.94 11.95
CA GLU A 344 -15.63 -34.31 13.07
C GLU A 344 -16.01 -33.54 14.33
N GLU A 345 -16.21 -34.25 15.45
CA GLU A 345 -16.65 -33.65 16.72
C GLU A 345 -15.69 -32.57 17.23
N ASP A 346 -14.38 -32.77 17.07
CA ASP A 346 -13.36 -31.81 17.50
C ASP A 346 -13.40 -30.51 16.70
N LEU A 347 -13.60 -30.60 15.38
CA LEU A 347 -13.79 -29.42 14.52
C LEU A 347 -15.11 -28.69 14.83
N GLN A 348 -16.17 -29.42 15.19
CA GLN A 348 -17.42 -28.81 15.61
C GLN A 348 -17.23 -27.99 16.90
N LYS A 349 -16.52 -28.54 17.89
CA LYS A 349 -16.20 -27.85 19.15
C LYS A 349 -15.36 -26.60 18.90
N LEU A 350 -14.30 -26.71 18.08
CA LEU A 350 -13.48 -25.56 17.73
C LEU A 350 -14.28 -24.49 16.97
N CYS A 351 -15.16 -24.88 16.04
CA CYS A 351 -16.04 -23.94 15.33
C CYS A 351 -16.99 -23.20 16.29
N ARG A 352 -17.53 -23.89 17.29
CA ARG A 352 -18.35 -23.26 18.34
C ARG A 352 -17.56 -22.26 19.18
N ALA A 353 -16.34 -22.61 19.58
CA ALA A 353 -15.46 -21.69 20.30
C ALA A 353 -15.20 -20.41 19.47
N VAL A 354 -14.95 -20.55 18.16
CA VAL A 354 -14.81 -19.40 17.25
C VAL A 354 -16.08 -18.55 17.23
N TYR A 355 -17.25 -19.18 17.13
CA TYR A 355 -18.54 -18.48 17.15
C TYR A 355 -18.75 -17.71 18.46
N GLU A 356 -18.52 -18.33 19.61
CA GLU A 356 -18.73 -17.74 20.93
C GLU A 356 -17.81 -16.54 21.18
N VAL A 357 -16.55 -16.64 20.78
CA VAL A 357 -15.60 -15.51 20.85
C VAL A 357 -16.03 -14.39 19.90
N ALA A 358 -16.40 -14.72 18.66
CA ALA A 358 -16.85 -13.71 17.69
C ALA A 358 -18.13 -12.98 18.16
N ASP A 359 -19.06 -13.71 18.77
CA ASP A 359 -20.35 -13.18 19.24
C ASP A 359 -20.19 -12.34 20.52
N SER A 360 -19.42 -12.83 21.50
CA SER A 360 -19.17 -12.11 22.76
C SER A 360 -18.49 -10.76 22.55
N GLU A 361 -17.61 -10.67 21.56
CA GLU A 361 -16.92 -9.43 21.18
C GLU A 361 -17.71 -8.57 20.19
N LYS A 362 -18.90 -9.00 19.77
CA LYS A 362 -19.77 -8.33 18.79
C LYS A 362 -19.10 -8.09 17.43
N ASN A 363 -18.20 -8.99 17.03
CA ASN A 363 -17.42 -8.92 15.79
C ASN A 363 -18.07 -9.67 14.62
N ARG A 364 -19.39 -9.87 14.66
CA ARG A 364 -20.19 -10.56 13.63
C ARG A 364 -21.04 -9.60 12.82
N TYR A 365 -21.35 -9.98 11.58
CA TYR A 365 -22.19 -9.19 10.67
C TYR A 365 -23.56 -8.78 11.24
N VAL A 366 -24.11 -9.57 12.16
CA VAL A 366 -25.41 -9.32 12.81
C VAL A 366 -25.42 -8.00 13.59
N TYR A 367 -24.25 -7.57 14.08
CA TYR A 367 -24.10 -6.34 14.88
C TYR A 367 -23.86 -5.09 14.01
N ALA A 368 -23.69 -5.25 12.70
CA ALA A 368 -23.40 -4.14 11.80
C ALA A 368 -24.63 -3.24 11.56
N ARG A 369 -24.45 -1.93 11.70
CA ARG A 369 -25.49 -0.93 11.43
C ARG A 369 -25.81 -0.89 9.94
N LYS A 370 -27.09 -0.77 9.60
CA LYS A 370 -27.52 -0.57 8.21
C LYS A 370 -27.24 0.87 7.74
N GLY A 371 -26.74 1.01 6.51
CA GLY A 371 -26.54 2.30 5.84
C GLY A 371 -25.08 2.63 5.53
N LEU A 372 -24.79 3.91 5.28
CA LEU A 372 -23.45 4.37 4.88
C LEU A 372 -22.37 4.22 5.96
N TRP A 373 -22.74 3.89 7.19
CA TRP A 373 -21.82 3.66 8.31
C TRP A 373 -21.45 2.18 8.52
N MET A 374 -22.08 1.27 7.77
CA MET A 374 -21.86 -0.17 7.90
C MET A 374 -20.39 -0.58 7.72
N TRP A 375 -19.64 0.17 6.92
CA TRP A 375 -18.21 -0.08 6.69
C TRP A 375 -17.37 -0.04 7.97
N GLU A 376 -17.74 0.77 8.96
CA GLU A 376 -16.99 0.94 10.21
C GLU A 376 -17.11 -0.33 11.06
N ASP A 377 -18.34 -0.84 11.16
CA ASP A 377 -18.64 -2.06 11.90
C ASP A 377 -18.04 -3.28 11.18
N ILE A 378 -18.07 -3.29 9.84
CA ILE A 378 -17.38 -4.31 9.03
C ILE A 378 -15.87 -4.26 9.30
N MET A 379 -15.24 -3.08 9.29
CA MET A 379 -13.80 -2.94 9.55
C MET A 379 -13.41 -3.40 10.95
N ASN A 380 -14.18 -2.98 11.96
CA ASN A 380 -13.92 -3.33 13.35
C ASN A 380 -14.14 -4.83 13.60
N GLY A 381 -15.17 -5.43 13.01
CA GLY A 381 -15.42 -6.87 13.14
C GLY A 381 -14.36 -7.72 12.45
N ILE A 382 -14.07 -7.40 11.19
CA ILE A 382 -13.15 -8.18 10.35
C ILE A 382 -11.69 -8.04 10.81
N GLY A 383 -11.28 -6.84 11.24
CA GLY A 383 -9.91 -6.61 11.73
C GLY A 383 -9.54 -7.43 12.98
N ASN A 384 -10.51 -8.08 13.62
CA ASN A 384 -10.33 -8.92 14.80
C ASN A 384 -10.28 -10.43 14.49
N GLY A 385 -10.40 -10.87 13.24
CA GLY A 385 -10.50 -12.31 12.91
C GLY A 385 -9.31 -13.14 13.39
N GLY A 386 -8.08 -12.68 13.20
CA GLY A 386 -6.88 -13.33 13.76
C GLY A 386 -6.89 -13.43 15.29
N ARG A 387 -7.36 -12.39 15.98
CA ARG A 387 -7.47 -12.36 17.45
C ARG A 387 -8.58 -13.29 17.95
N ILE A 388 -9.69 -13.38 17.22
CA ILE A 388 -10.78 -14.32 17.46
C ILE A 388 -10.27 -15.76 17.30
N ALA A 389 -9.50 -16.03 16.23
CA ALA A 389 -8.89 -17.33 15.99
C ALA A 389 -7.98 -17.74 17.15
N GLU A 390 -7.12 -16.84 17.61
CA GLU A 390 -6.19 -17.10 18.70
C GLU A 390 -6.92 -17.35 20.03
N LYS A 391 -7.86 -16.47 20.41
CA LYS A 391 -8.65 -16.65 21.64
C LYS A 391 -9.48 -17.93 21.61
N ALA A 392 -10.10 -18.25 20.47
CA ALA A 392 -10.86 -19.47 20.31
C ALA A 392 -9.96 -20.71 20.39
N TRP A 393 -8.75 -20.65 19.84
CA TRP A 393 -7.75 -21.71 19.94
C TRP A 393 -7.33 -21.96 21.39
N VAL A 394 -7.01 -20.90 22.13
CA VAL A 394 -6.64 -20.99 23.55
C VAL A 394 -7.80 -21.57 24.36
N SER A 395 -9.02 -21.04 24.18
CA SER A 395 -10.22 -21.54 24.88
C SER A 395 -10.49 -23.02 24.57
N TYR A 396 -10.29 -23.45 23.33
CA TYR A 396 -10.48 -24.84 22.93
C TYR A 396 -9.42 -25.76 23.56
N LEU A 397 -8.15 -25.33 23.63
CA LEU A 397 -7.07 -26.10 24.25
C LEU A 397 -7.22 -26.26 25.77
N GLU A 398 -7.75 -25.24 26.45
CA GLU A 398 -8.07 -25.32 27.88
C GLU A 398 -9.09 -26.43 28.17
N GLU A 399 -10.08 -26.59 27.29
CA GLU A 399 -11.11 -27.63 27.40
C GLU A 399 -10.65 -28.99 26.83
N ASN A 400 -9.70 -28.99 25.90
CA ASN A 400 -9.26 -30.19 25.15
C ASN A 400 -7.71 -30.26 25.04
N PRO A 401 -6.98 -30.47 26.16
CA PRO A 401 -5.52 -30.43 26.18
C PRO A 401 -4.82 -31.58 25.42
N HIS A 402 -5.56 -32.62 25.03
CA HIS A 402 -5.05 -33.79 24.29
C HIS A 402 -5.62 -33.87 22.86
N THR A 403 -5.89 -32.73 22.24
CA THR A 403 -6.39 -32.67 20.85
C THR A 403 -5.32 -33.06 19.82
N SER A 404 -5.78 -33.65 18.71
CA SER A 404 -4.95 -33.88 17.51
C SER A 404 -5.04 -32.74 16.50
N LEU A 405 -5.90 -31.76 16.76
CA LEU A 405 -6.04 -30.59 15.91
C LEU A 405 -4.78 -29.72 15.98
N THR A 406 -4.53 -29.02 14.87
CA THR A 406 -3.44 -28.05 14.78
C THR A 406 -4.01 -26.69 14.44
N GLN A 407 -3.20 -25.64 14.50
CA GLN A 407 -3.65 -24.30 14.12
C GLN A 407 -4.11 -24.22 12.65
N ASP A 408 -3.69 -25.16 11.80
CA ASP A 408 -4.22 -25.30 10.44
C ASP A 408 -5.71 -25.65 10.40
N SER A 409 -6.25 -26.29 11.43
CA SER A 409 -7.67 -26.58 11.58
C SER A 409 -8.53 -25.30 11.57
N ILE A 410 -7.99 -24.16 12.03
CA ILE A 410 -8.64 -22.84 11.94
C ILE A 410 -8.78 -22.41 10.47
N ASN A 411 -7.74 -22.60 9.65
CA ASN A 411 -7.80 -22.31 8.22
C ASN A 411 -8.83 -23.20 7.52
N GLN A 412 -8.92 -24.47 7.91
CA GLN A 412 -9.90 -25.40 7.36
C GLN A 412 -11.33 -24.96 7.68
N ILE A 413 -11.59 -24.51 8.91
CA ILE A 413 -12.87 -23.93 9.31
C ILE A 413 -13.16 -22.68 8.46
N ALA A 414 -12.21 -21.76 8.35
CA ALA A 414 -12.37 -20.53 7.58
C ALA A 414 -12.68 -20.79 6.10
N VAL A 415 -12.01 -21.74 5.45
CA VAL A 415 -12.28 -22.12 4.05
C VAL A 415 -13.71 -22.65 3.88
N ARG A 416 -14.16 -23.52 4.79
CA ARG A 416 -15.52 -24.11 4.74
C ARG A 416 -16.60 -23.06 4.94
N LEU A 417 -16.42 -22.19 5.94
CA LEU A 417 -17.29 -21.03 6.18
C LEU A 417 -17.32 -20.08 4.99
N ALA A 418 -16.16 -19.80 4.39
CA ALA A 418 -16.08 -18.89 3.25
C ALA A 418 -16.82 -19.41 2.01
N ILE A 419 -16.85 -20.73 1.80
CA ILE A 419 -17.63 -21.36 0.74
C ILE A 419 -19.13 -21.31 1.07
N ALA A 420 -19.51 -21.65 2.30
CA ALA A 420 -20.91 -21.66 2.75
C ALA A 420 -21.54 -20.25 2.66
N HIS A 421 -20.78 -19.22 3.02
CA HIS A 421 -21.25 -17.83 3.13
C HIS A 421 -20.70 -16.92 2.04
N LEU A 422 -20.25 -17.47 0.90
CA LEU A 422 -19.61 -16.72 -0.18
C LEU A 422 -20.45 -15.51 -0.66
N GLY A 423 -21.78 -15.67 -0.71
CA GLY A 423 -22.69 -14.59 -1.09
C GLY A 423 -22.67 -13.41 -0.12
N ARG A 424 -22.61 -13.68 1.19
CA ARG A 424 -22.54 -12.63 2.22
C ARG A 424 -21.17 -11.98 2.26
N ILE A 425 -20.10 -12.77 2.16
CA ILE A 425 -18.73 -12.26 2.04
C ILE A 425 -18.62 -11.30 0.85
N LEU A 426 -19.15 -11.68 -0.30
CA LEU A 426 -19.15 -10.82 -1.49
C LEU A 426 -20.01 -9.57 -1.26
N TYR A 427 -21.18 -9.69 -0.64
CA TYR A 427 -22.04 -8.55 -0.32
C TYR A 427 -21.32 -7.53 0.58
N HIS A 428 -20.79 -7.95 1.73
CA HIS A 428 -20.09 -7.04 2.65
C HIS A 428 -18.80 -6.50 2.04
N THR A 429 -18.10 -7.29 1.23
CA THR A 429 -16.97 -6.81 0.41
C THR A 429 -17.42 -5.67 -0.51
N LEU A 430 -18.49 -5.83 -1.28
CA LEU A 430 -18.98 -4.78 -2.19
C LEU A 430 -19.45 -3.52 -1.44
N CYS A 431 -19.99 -3.69 -0.22
CA CYS A 431 -20.36 -2.56 0.65
C CYS A 431 -19.16 -1.70 1.09
N MET A 432 -17.93 -2.22 1.01
CA MET A 432 -16.71 -1.47 1.29
C MET A 432 -16.22 -0.62 0.11
N MET A 433 -16.73 -0.82 -1.12
CA MET A 433 -16.25 -0.05 -2.27
C MET A 433 -16.45 1.47 -2.15
N PRO A 434 -17.61 2.00 -1.69
CA PRO A 434 -17.76 3.43 -1.47
C PRO A 434 -16.72 3.97 -0.49
N HIS A 435 -16.43 3.22 0.58
CA HIS A 435 -15.39 3.56 1.54
C HIS A 435 -13.99 3.57 0.88
N GLY A 436 -13.70 2.60 0.01
CA GLY A 436 -12.45 2.59 -0.74
C GLY A 436 -12.27 3.80 -1.65
N PHE A 437 -13.31 4.20 -2.39
CA PHE A 437 -13.23 5.43 -3.20
C PHE A 437 -13.00 6.67 -2.35
N LEU A 438 -13.62 6.76 -1.18
CA LEU A 438 -13.38 7.85 -0.24
C LEU A 438 -11.90 7.91 0.18
N CYS A 439 -11.29 6.78 0.53
CA CYS A 439 -9.89 6.69 0.95
C CYS A 439 -8.87 7.08 -0.13
N THR A 440 -9.27 7.12 -1.41
CA THR A 440 -8.38 7.57 -2.49
C THR A 440 -8.33 9.10 -2.66
N VAL A 441 -9.24 9.83 -2.02
CA VAL A 441 -9.45 11.28 -2.22
C VAL A 441 -9.51 12.07 -0.90
N PHE A 442 -9.78 11.43 0.23
CA PHE A 442 -9.87 12.10 1.52
C PHE A 442 -9.29 11.27 2.67
N PHE A 443 -8.72 11.96 3.66
CA PHE A 443 -8.47 11.40 4.98
C PHE A 443 -9.76 11.35 5.78
N ARG A 444 -9.99 10.23 6.44
CA ARG A 444 -11.17 10.04 7.29
C ARG A 444 -11.13 11.03 8.45
N LYS A 445 -12.22 11.76 8.64
CA LYS A 445 -12.55 12.45 9.89
C LYS A 445 -14.00 12.15 10.24
N ASP A 446 -14.22 11.47 11.35
CA ASP A 446 -15.52 10.90 11.71
C ASP A 446 -16.60 11.99 11.86
N SER A 447 -16.21 13.20 12.29
CA SER A 447 -17.11 14.32 12.49
C SER A 447 -17.81 14.86 11.23
N ILE A 448 -17.29 14.57 10.01
CA ILE A 448 -17.80 15.13 8.75
C ILE A 448 -18.05 14.06 7.67
N TYR A 449 -18.31 12.83 8.10
CA TYR A 449 -18.29 11.65 7.24
C TYR A 449 -19.24 11.71 6.02
N LEU A 450 -20.50 12.13 6.21
CA LEU A 450 -21.46 12.26 5.10
C LEU A 450 -21.02 13.32 4.07
N PHE A 451 -20.43 14.41 4.55
CA PHE A 451 -19.91 15.46 3.68
C PHE A 451 -18.74 14.94 2.84
N CYS A 452 -17.87 14.11 3.42
CA CYS A 452 -16.75 13.49 2.69
C CYS A 452 -17.22 12.65 1.49
N TYR A 453 -18.33 11.91 1.60
CA TYR A 453 -18.90 11.17 0.46
C TYR A 453 -19.39 12.11 -0.65
N LEU A 454 -20.12 13.17 -0.29
CA LEU A 454 -20.63 14.14 -1.26
C LEU A 454 -19.47 14.83 -2.00
N VAL A 455 -18.42 15.22 -1.28
CA VAL A 455 -17.24 15.85 -1.88
C VAL A 455 -16.48 14.85 -2.76
N THR A 456 -16.31 13.60 -2.32
CA THR A 456 -15.65 12.56 -3.13
C THR A 456 -16.39 12.32 -4.43
N LEU A 457 -17.72 12.19 -4.37
CA LEU A 457 -18.57 12.06 -5.55
C LEU A 457 -18.40 13.27 -6.48
N PHE A 458 -18.45 14.48 -5.94
CA PHE A 458 -18.26 15.70 -6.72
C PHE A 458 -16.87 15.75 -7.40
N ILE A 459 -15.81 15.36 -6.71
CA ILE A 459 -14.44 15.33 -7.25
C ILE A 459 -14.35 14.33 -8.39
N TYR A 460 -14.88 13.12 -8.25
CA TYR A 460 -14.85 12.11 -9.32
C TYR A 460 -15.72 12.52 -10.52
N LEU A 461 -16.92 13.05 -10.30
CA LEU A 461 -17.79 13.53 -11.38
C LEU A 461 -17.16 14.72 -12.13
N SER A 462 -16.57 15.67 -11.41
CA SER A 462 -15.86 16.79 -12.03
C SER A 462 -14.59 16.34 -12.76
N ALA A 463 -13.85 15.35 -12.23
CA ALA A 463 -12.69 14.77 -12.91
C ALA A 463 -13.11 14.11 -14.24
N LEU A 464 -14.20 13.33 -14.24
CA LEU A 464 -14.72 12.70 -15.45
C LEU A 464 -15.21 13.75 -16.46
N ALA A 465 -15.90 14.79 -16.00
CA ALA A 465 -16.32 15.91 -16.83
C ALA A 465 -15.12 16.62 -17.49
N LEU A 466 -14.04 16.86 -16.73
CA LEU A 466 -12.79 17.42 -17.24
C LEU A 466 -12.15 16.52 -18.28
N VAL A 467 -12.11 15.20 -18.08
CA VAL A 467 -11.60 14.24 -19.06
C VAL A 467 -12.40 14.29 -20.36
N ILE A 468 -13.73 14.20 -20.28
CA ILE A 468 -14.62 14.25 -21.45
C ILE A 468 -14.44 15.57 -22.20
N TRP A 469 -14.39 16.68 -21.47
CA TRP A 469 -14.13 18.01 -22.04
C TRP A 469 -12.76 18.08 -22.71
N GLY A 470 -11.72 17.55 -22.06
CA GLY A 470 -10.35 17.51 -22.57
C GLY A 470 -10.24 16.76 -23.90
N TYR A 471 -10.87 15.59 -24.02
CA TYR A 471 -10.88 14.83 -25.28
C TYR A 471 -11.71 15.48 -26.38
N ARG A 472 -12.79 16.21 -26.04
CA ARG A 472 -13.61 16.94 -27.03
C ARG A 472 -12.89 18.16 -27.60
N LYS A 473 -11.94 18.74 -26.87
CA LYS A 473 -11.22 19.96 -27.29
C LYS A 473 -9.87 19.60 -27.90
N LYS A 474 -9.80 19.63 -29.24
CA LYS A 474 -8.56 19.34 -30.01
C LYS A 474 -7.37 20.26 -29.69
N GLU A 475 -7.62 21.43 -29.10
CA GLU A 475 -6.59 22.39 -28.68
C GLU A 475 -5.78 21.89 -27.46
N ILE A 476 -6.34 20.96 -26.69
CA ILE A 476 -5.70 20.44 -25.48
C ILE A 476 -4.88 19.22 -25.85
N PRO A 477 -3.58 19.18 -25.53
CA PRO A 477 -2.75 18.01 -25.79
C PRO A 477 -3.33 16.78 -25.08
N THR A 478 -3.49 15.66 -25.80
CA THR A 478 -4.15 14.44 -25.30
C THR A 478 -3.52 13.87 -24.04
N ARG A 479 -2.23 14.15 -23.80
CA ARG A 479 -1.50 13.77 -22.56
C ARG A 479 -2.18 14.24 -21.27
N TYR A 480 -2.89 15.38 -21.28
CA TYR A 480 -3.56 15.91 -20.09
C TYR A 480 -4.77 15.05 -19.69
N PRO A 481 -5.79 14.87 -20.57
CA PRO A 481 -6.91 13.99 -20.25
C PRO A 481 -6.49 12.51 -20.16
N GLU A 482 -5.48 12.05 -20.91
CA GLU A 482 -4.92 10.69 -20.76
C GLU A 482 -4.36 10.46 -19.35
N PHE A 483 -3.68 11.44 -18.76
CA PHE A 483 -3.13 11.32 -17.41
C PHE A 483 -4.23 11.24 -16.34
N LEU A 484 -5.22 12.15 -16.39
CA LEU A 484 -6.32 12.15 -15.43
C LEU A 484 -7.19 10.89 -15.56
N LEU A 485 -7.51 10.47 -16.80
CA LEU A 485 -8.22 9.21 -17.04
C LEU A 485 -7.43 8.02 -16.51
N GLY A 486 -6.12 7.99 -16.74
CA GLY A 486 -5.24 6.96 -16.20
C GLY A 486 -5.31 6.87 -14.68
N CYS A 487 -5.29 8.01 -13.97
CA CYS A 487 -5.43 8.03 -12.51
C CYS A 487 -6.81 7.53 -12.05
N ILE A 488 -7.90 7.90 -12.73
CA ILE A 488 -9.25 7.40 -12.40
C ILE A 488 -9.31 5.88 -12.56
N VAL A 489 -8.78 5.35 -13.66
CA VAL A 489 -8.76 3.90 -13.93
C VAL A 489 -7.90 3.17 -12.89
N VAL A 490 -6.71 3.69 -12.58
CA VAL A 490 -5.83 3.11 -11.54
C VAL A 490 -6.53 3.10 -10.18
N ASN A 491 -7.17 4.21 -9.77
CA ASN A 491 -7.90 4.26 -8.50
C ASN A 491 -9.06 3.25 -8.49
N ALA A 492 -9.83 3.14 -9.57
CA ALA A 492 -10.92 2.17 -9.65
C ALA A 492 -10.42 0.72 -9.55
N LEU A 493 -9.30 0.39 -10.21
CA LEU A 493 -8.66 -0.93 -10.10
C LEU A 493 -8.14 -1.17 -8.69
N PHE A 494 -7.46 -0.20 -8.08
CA PHE A 494 -6.98 -0.29 -6.70
C PHE A 494 -8.13 -0.50 -5.72
N VAL A 495 -9.20 0.29 -5.82
CA VAL A 495 -10.38 0.13 -4.95
C VAL A 495 -10.98 -1.25 -5.14
N ALA A 496 -11.21 -1.71 -6.38
CA ALA A 496 -11.80 -3.03 -6.62
C ALA A 496 -10.96 -4.15 -6.00
N ILE A 497 -9.65 -4.15 -6.24
CA ILE A 497 -8.77 -5.22 -5.78
C ILE A 497 -8.54 -5.16 -4.26
N ILE A 498 -8.24 -3.97 -3.72
CA ILE A 498 -8.02 -3.79 -2.27
C ILE A 498 -9.30 -4.01 -1.49
N THR A 499 -10.49 -3.74 -2.06
CA THR A 499 -11.76 -4.10 -1.41
C THR A 499 -11.89 -5.61 -1.28
N ILE A 500 -11.59 -6.35 -2.35
CA ILE A 500 -11.65 -7.83 -2.34
C ILE A 500 -10.63 -8.41 -1.35
N MET A 501 -9.40 -7.92 -1.38
CA MET A 501 -8.31 -8.52 -0.60
C MET A 501 -8.23 -7.98 0.83
N PHE A 502 -8.30 -6.68 1.02
CA PHE A 502 -7.99 -5.97 2.27
C PHE A 502 -9.10 -5.01 2.73
N PHE A 503 -10.34 -5.24 2.29
CA PHE A 503 -11.54 -4.51 2.70
C PHE A 503 -11.50 -3.00 2.48
N ALA A 504 -10.67 -2.52 1.56
CA ALA A 504 -10.49 -1.09 1.32
C ALA A 504 -9.86 -0.33 2.51
N MET A 505 -8.97 -0.98 3.27
CA MET A 505 -8.14 -0.31 4.28
C MET A 505 -7.43 0.93 3.71
N GLN A 506 -7.56 2.06 4.43
CA GLN A 506 -7.06 3.37 3.99
C GLN A 506 -5.56 3.35 3.67
N ARG A 507 -4.74 2.70 4.52
CA ARG A 507 -3.27 2.60 4.35
C ARG A 507 -2.84 1.99 3.01
N TYR A 508 -3.73 1.26 2.32
CA TYR A 508 -3.45 0.65 1.03
C TYR A 508 -3.93 1.46 -0.19
N LEU A 509 -4.74 2.49 0.02
CA LEU A 509 -5.35 3.29 -1.06
C LEU A 509 -4.73 4.68 -1.21
N VAL A 510 -3.95 5.13 -0.23
CA VAL A 510 -3.32 6.46 -0.21
C VAL A 510 -2.24 6.66 -1.30
N TYR A 511 -1.65 5.59 -1.84
CA TYR A 511 -0.55 5.66 -2.82
C TYR A 511 -0.85 6.56 -4.03
N CYS A 512 -2.08 6.53 -4.55
CA CYS A 512 -2.49 7.32 -5.71
C CYS A 512 -3.03 8.70 -5.36
N PHE A 513 -3.18 9.02 -4.07
CA PHE A 513 -3.87 10.21 -3.59
C PHE A 513 -3.20 11.49 -4.12
N GLY A 514 -1.91 11.70 -3.83
CA GLY A 514 -1.17 12.88 -4.33
C GLY A 514 -1.15 12.96 -5.85
N ILE A 515 -0.99 11.82 -6.53
CA ILE A 515 -0.88 11.74 -8.00
C ILE A 515 -2.20 12.11 -8.68
N PHE A 516 -3.32 11.66 -8.13
CA PHE A 516 -4.66 12.01 -8.62
C PHE A 516 -4.89 13.52 -8.57
N TYR A 517 -4.54 14.18 -7.45
CA TYR A 517 -4.67 15.63 -7.32
C TYR A 517 -3.73 16.40 -8.25
N VAL A 518 -2.52 15.87 -8.50
CA VAL A 518 -1.63 16.43 -9.52
C VAL A 518 -2.29 16.37 -10.90
N ALA A 519 -2.82 15.22 -11.30
CA ALA A 519 -3.49 15.08 -12.60
C ALA A 519 -4.74 15.97 -12.72
N TYR A 520 -5.53 16.04 -11.65
CA TYR A 520 -6.72 16.89 -11.56
C TYR A 520 -6.35 18.37 -11.69
N TYR A 521 -5.35 18.82 -10.93
CA TYR A 521 -4.83 20.19 -10.98
C TYR A 521 -4.40 20.59 -12.41
N LEU A 522 -3.64 19.74 -13.09
CA LEU A 522 -3.17 20.02 -14.46
C LEU A 522 -4.33 20.22 -15.44
N MET A 523 -5.37 19.39 -15.32
CA MET A 523 -6.60 19.53 -16.12
C MET A 523 -7.40 20.77 -15.74
N ALA A 524 -7.55 21.05 -14.45
CA ALA A 524 -8.26 22.23 -13.96
C ALA A 524 -7.59 23.54 -14.42
N VAL A 525 -6.26 23.60 -14.40
CA VAL A 525 -5.51 24.76 -14.93
C VAL A 525 -5.82 24.97 -16.41
N LYS A 526 -5.84 23.91 -17.23
CA LYS A 526 -6.20 24.03 -18.65
C LYS A 526 -7.64 24.47 -18.85
N PHE A 527 -8.56 23.99 -18.02
CA PHE A 527 -9.96 24.41 -18.04
C PHE A 527 -10.11 25.90 -17.72
N ILE A 528 -9.49 26.37 -16.64
CA ILE A 528 -9.48 27.78 -16.25
C ILE A 528 -8.82 28.64 -17.33
N GLN A 529 -7.70 28.22 -17.89
CA GLN A 529 -7.04 28.94 -18.99
C GLN A 529 -7.96 29.09 -20.22
N HIS A 530 -8.71 28.03 -20.56
CA HIS A 530 -9.67 28.08 -21.66
C HIS A 530 -10.83 29.05 -21.37
N LEU A 531 -11.37 29.04 -20.15
CA LEU A 531 -12.46 29.93 -19.74
C LEU A 531 -12.06 31.40 -19.78
N PHE A 532 -10.89 31.75 -19.24
CA PHE A 532 -10.49 33.16 -19.09
C PHE A 532 -9.78 33.76 -20.30
N TYR A 533 -9.06 32.98 -21.10
CA TYR A 533 -8.20 33.52 -22.18
C TYR A 533 -8.70 33.24 -23.60
N GLY A 534 -9.79 32.48 -23.77
CA GLY A 534 -10.38 32.16 -25.06
C GLY A 534 -9.49 31.31 -25.98
N LYS A 535 -10.07 30.80 -27.09
CA LYS A 535 -9.44 29.84 -28.02
C LYS A 535 -8.06 30.23 -28.56
N ARG A 536 -7.74 31.52 -28.71
CA ARG A 536 -6.51 31.98 -29.42
C ARG A 536 -5.25 32.02 -28.56
N ARG A 537 -5.33 32.01 -27.22
CA ARG A 537 -4.16 32.21 -26.33
C ARG A 537 -3.63 30.96 -25.64
N VAL A 538 -4.41 29.87 -25.59
CA VAL A 538 -3.98 28.60 -24.96
C VAL A 538 -2.78 27.98 -25.72
N THR A 539 -2.74 28.11 -27.04
CA THR A 539 -1.67 27.60 -27.90
C THR A 539 -0.38 28.43 -27.81
N ALA A 540 -0.49 29.75 -27.64
CA ALA A 540 0.66 30.66 -27.60
C ALA A 540 1.56 30.43 -26.35
N TYR A 541 0.95 30.11 -25.20
CA TYR A 541 1.67 29.86 -23.95
C TYR A 541 2.51 28.57 -23.95
N GLU A 542 2.14 27.56 -24.75
CA GLU A 542 2.90 26.28 -24.85
C GLU A 542 3.97 26.28 -25.96
N ILE A 543 3.77 27.05 -27.04
CA ILE A 543 4.71 27.11 -28.17
C ILE A 543 5.85 28.10 -27.88
N THR A 544 5.56 29.19 -27.19
CA THR A 544 6.58 30.18 -26.83
C THR A 544 6.89 30.09 -25.35
N GLY A 545 7.84 29.23 -24.98
CA GLY A 545 8.64 29.41 -23.75
C GLY A 545 9.45 30.72 -23.74
N LYS A 546 9.11 31.67 -24.61
CA LYS A 546 9.66 32.99 -24.82
C LYS A 546 8.51 33.97 -24.71
N ARG A 547 8.59 34.87 -23.72
CA ARG A 547 7.70 36.02 -23.58
C ARG A 547 7.42 36.67 -24.93
N GLU A 548 6.17 36.66 -25.34
CA GLU A 548 5.66 37.63 -26.32
C GLU A 548 5.74 39.02 -25.67
N LYS A 549 6.88 39.69 -25.85
CA LYS A 549 6.86 41.12 -26.13
C LYS A 549 6.16 41.26 -27.49
N THR A 550 5.42 42.35 -27.66
CA THR A 550 4.66 42.72 -28.86
C THR A 550 3.25 42.14 -28.92
N LEU A 551 2.28 42.93 -28.48
CA LEU A 551 0.96 43.14 -29.07
C LEU A 551 0.25 44.21 -28.22
N LEU A 552 0.78 45.43 -28.30
CA LEU A 552 0.11 46.70 -28.02
C LEU A 552 0.72 47.70 -29.02
N SER A 553 0.26 47.58 -30.25
CA SER A 553 0.41 48.51 -31.36
C SER A 553 -0.67 48.06 -32.33
N ASP A 554 -1.91 48.41 -31.97
CA ASP A 554 -2.96 48.94 -32.84
C ASP A 554 -4.23 49.12 -32.01
#